data_AF-A0A1Q6YBF6-F1
#
_entry.id   AF-A0A1Q6YBF6-F1
#
_cell.length_a   1.000
_cell.length_b   1.000
_cell.length_c   1.000
_cell.angle_alpha   90.00
_cell.angle_beta   90.00
_cell.angle_gamma   90.00
#
_symmetry.space_group_name_H-M   'P 1'
#
loop_
_entity.id
_entity.type
_entity.pdbx_description
1 polymer ?
#
loop_
_entity_poly.entity_id
_entity_poly.type
_entity_poly.pdbx_seq_one_letter_code
_entity_poly.pdbx_strand_id
1 'polypeptide(L)'
;MSIQIDRYIADAEIEACATHILQKYGYQRTPIMAPPIPIEEIIDFTVDIPIIPEAIPDHQGSPVLAKLVVKGHPHPTVEIIVNEDKQPFFDQHEGVEQYSLAHELGHYVLHIDRGSLNTLLLPEAKEQSVVLCRMNSVEERDRNAKRRELQAERFAASILMPRDLLREACADIDLCQWRNLYRLKDEFHVTITALTNRLKELHLVTVTSDRRLVPYQDKLATQMHSLWE
;
A
#
# COMPACT_ATOMS: atom_id res chain seq x y z
N MET A 1 8.49 -7.30 -29.93
CA MET A 1 7.69 -7.75 -28.77
C MET A 1 7.23 -6.50 -28.05
N SER A 2 5.92 -6.24 -28.01
CA SER A 2 5.37 -5.06 -27.34
C SER A 2 5.49 -5.24 -25.83
N ILE A 3 6.22 -4.35 -25.18
CA ILE A 3 6.26 -4.25 -23.72
C ILE A 3 4.86 -3.82 -23.29
N GLN A 4 4.10 -4.71 -22.64
CA GLN A 4 2.81 -4.35 -22.04
C GLN A 4 3.09 -3.62 -20.73
N ILE A 5 3.31 -2.31 -20.82
CA ILE A 5 3.56 -1.42 -19.66
C ILE A 5 2.26 -1.18 -18.86
N ASP A 6 1.10 -1.51 -19.43
CA ASP A 6 -0.22 -1.10 -18.90
C ASP A 6 -1.16 -2.28 -18.59
N ARG A 7 -0.66 -3.33 -17.93
CA ARG A 7 -1.54 -4.43 -17.48
C ARG A 7 -2.38 -3.99 -16.28
N TYR A 8 -3.70 -4.14 -16.38
CA TYR A 8 -4.56 -4.09 -15.19
C TYR A 8 -4.27 -5.31 -14.30
N ILE A 9 -3.95 -5.03 -13.04
CA ILE A 9 -3.70 -6.04 -12.00
C ILE A 9 -4.93 -6.03 -11.09
N ALA A 10 -5.59 -7.19 -10.99
CA ALA A 10 -6.79 -7.35 -10.17
C ALA A 10 -6.45 -7.41 -8.68
N ASP A 11 -7.40 -7.08 -7.81
CA ASP A 11 -7.17 -7.01 -6.36
C ASP A 11 -6.73 -8.34 -5.76
N ALA A 12 -7.28 -9.45 -6.26
CA ALA A 12 -6.84 -10.78 -5.86
C ALA A 12 -5.39 -11.08 -6.26
N GLU A 13 -4.92 -10.53 -7.38
CA GLU A 13 -3.54 -10.67 -7.83
C GLU A 13 -2.59 -9.80 -6.99
N ILE A 14 -3.01 -8.58 -6.63
CA ILE A 14 -2.25 -7.70 -5.71
C ILE A 14 -2.11 -8.35 -4.33
N GLU A 15 -3.20 -8.89 -3.78
CA GLU A 15 -3.21 -9.61 -2.51
C GLU A 15 -2.28 -10.84 -2.56
N ALA A 16 -2.31 -11.58 -3.67
CA ALA A 16 -1.42 -12.72 -3.88
C ALA A 16 0.06 -12.31 -3.96
N CYS A 17 0.37 -11.18 -4.62
CA CYS A 17 1.73 -10.62 -4.63
C CYS A 17 2.21 -10.23 -3.23
N ALA A 18 1.39 -9.55 -2.44
CA ALA A 18 1.72 -9.20 -1.05
C ALA A 18 1.96 -10.46 -0.21
N THR A 19 1.07 -11.45 -0.33
CA THR A 19 1.20 -12.76 0.35
C THR A 19 2.49 -13.48 -0.06
N HIS A 20 2.84 -13.45 -1.35
CA HIS A 20 4.05 -14.07 -1.86
C HIS A 20 5.32 -13.43 -1.27
N ILE A 21 5.35 -12.10 -1.12
CA ILE A 21 6.47 -11.41 -0.46
C ILE A 21 6.59 -11.82 1.01
N LEU A 22 5.47 -11.89 1.76
CA LEU A 22 5.48 -12.35 3.16
C LEU A 22 5.95 -13.80 3.29
N GLN A 23 5.53 -14.68 2.39
CA GLN A 23 5.99 -16.07 2.34
C GLN A 23 7.50 -16.13 2.04
N LYS A 24 7.97 -15.36 1.06
CA LYS A 24 9.40 -15.28 0.72
C LYS A 24 10.23 -14.84 1.94
N TYR A 25 9.79 -13.81 2.65
CA TYR A 25 10.41 -13.38 3.89
C TYR A 25 10.41 -14.52 4.92
N GLY A 26 9.27 -15.17 5.14
CA GLY A 26 9.14 -16.29 6.06
C GLY A 26 10.02 -17.50 5.76
N TYR A 27 10.34 -17.75 4.48
CA TYR A 27 11.30 -18.79 4.07
C TYR A 27 12.76 -18.40 4.35
N GLN A 28 13.09 -17.12 4.22
CA GLN A 28 14.45 -16.61 4.44
C GLN A 28 14.74 -16.32 5.92
N ARG A 29 13.68 -16.04 6.69
CA ARG A 29 13.68 -15.63 8.09
C ARG A 29 12.69 -16.49 8.88
N THR A 30 11.83 -15.84 9.66
CA THR A 30 10.77 -16.48 10.44
C THR A 30 9.42 -16.04 9.86
N PRO A 31 8.45 -16.96 9.67
CA PRO A 31 7.11 -16.59 9.26
C PRO A 31 6.50 -15.54 10.20
N ILE A 32 5.84 -14.55 9.63
CA ILE A 32 5.17 -13.50 10.39
C ILE A 32 3.83 -14.06 10.88
N MET A 33 3.74 -14.27 12.20
CA MET A 33 2.58 -14.85 12.86
C MET A 33 1.69 -13.82 13.56
N ALA A 34 2.19 -12.58 13.72
CA ALA A 34 1.48 -11.49 14.37
C ALA A 34 2.02 -10.15 13.86
N PRO A 35 1.20 -9.08 13.92
CA PRO A 35 1.70 -7.72 13.70
C PRO A 35 2.63 -7.24 14.83
N PRO A 36 3.39 -6.15 14.62
CA PRO A 36 3.47 -5.36 13.39
C PRO A 36 4.28 -6.07 12.29
N ILE A 37 4.00 -5.73 11.03
CA ILE A 37 4.73 -6.28 9.88
C ILE A 37 6.05 -5.49 9.71
N PRO A 38 7.23 -6.14 9.79
CA PRO A 38 8.53 -5.45 9.72
C PRO A 38 8.89 -5.13 8.26
N ILE A 39 8.29 -4.07 7.70
CA ILE A 39 8.38 -3.76 6.27
C ILE A 39 9.81 -3.49 5.78
N GLU A 40 10.65 -2.82 6.58
CA GLU A 40 12.05 -2.56 6.24
C GLU A 40 12.83 -3.87 6.07
N GLU A 41 12.72 -4.79 7.03
CA GLU A 41 13.36 -6.10 6.94
C GLU A 41 12.82 -6.92 5.76
N ILE A 42 11.51 -6.81 5.46
CA ILE A 42 10.91 -7.47 4.31
C ILE A 42 11.54 -6.93 3.03
N ILE A 43 11.70 -5.62 2.88
CA ILE A 43 12.34 -5.01 1.71
C ILE A 43 13.77 -5.54 1.57
N ASP A 44 14.55 -5.46 2.63
CA ASP A 44 15.96 -5.88 2.66
C ASP A 44 16.14 -7.35 2.28
N PHE A 45 15.35 -8.25 2.89
CA PHE A 45 15.57 -9.69 2.69
C PHE A 45 14.87 -10.27 1.46
N THR A 46 13.76 -9.69 1.01
CA THR A 46 12.98 -10.26 -0.10
C THR A 46 13.29 -9.63 -1.45
N VAL A 47 13.56 -8.33 -1.53
CA VAL A 47 13.80 -7.64 -2.81
C VAL A 47 15.17 -7.00 -2.90
N ASP A 48 15.87 -6.83 -1.77
CA ASP A 48 17.25 -6.31 -1.69
C ASP A 48 17.37 -4.94 -2.37
N ILE A 49 16.42 -4.05 -2.04
CA ILE A 49 16.40 -2.67 -2.51
C ILE A 49 16.88 -1.78 -1.36
N PRO A 50 17.92 -0.96 -1.55
CA PRO A 50 18.36 -0.04 -0.52
C PRO A 50 17.28 0.97 -0.15
N ILE A 51 17.10 1.20 1.15
CA ILE A 51 16.30 2.29 1.71
C ILE A 51 17.27 3.40 2.14
N ILE A 52 17.21 4.56 1.48
CA ILE A 52 18.15 5.67 1.68
C ILE A 52 17.40 6.88 2.25
N PRO A 53 17.79 7.40 3.41
CA PRO A 53 17.33 8.70 3.88
C PRO A 53 17.96 9.83 3.06
N GLU A 54 17.15 10.62 2.36
CA GLU A 54 17.59 11.85 1.67
C GLU A 54 16.46 12.88 1.68
N ALA A 55 16.79 14.17 1.69
CA ALA A 55 15.79 15.23 1.57
C ALA A 55 15.06 15.17 0.22
N ILE A 56 13.74 15.14 0.27
CA ILE A 56 12.89 15.17 -0.93
C ILE A 56 12.07 16.47 -0.93
N PRO A 57 12.18 17.32 -1.97
CA PRO A 57 11.37 18.52 -2.06
C PRO A 57 9.89 18.17 -2.21
N ASP A 58 9.03 18.99 -1.61
CA ASP A 58 7.59 18.90 -1.79
C ASP A 58 7.21 19.09 -3.27
N HIS A 59 6.22 18.33 -3.74
CA HIS A 59 5.75 18.39 -5.13
C HIS A 59 4.42 19.13 -5.20
N GLN A 60 4.37 20.24 -5.96
CA GLN A 60 3.13 21.03 -6.14
C GLN A 60 2.46 21.43 -4.81
N GLY A 61 3.25 21.71 -3.77
CA GLY A 61 2.76 22.07 -2.44
C GLY A 61 2.26 20.89 -1.60
N SER A 62 2.39 19.65 -2.10
CA SER A 62 2.12 18.43 -1.34
C SER A 62 3.42 17.79 -0.87
N PRO A 63 3.52 17.37 0.40
CA PRO A 63 4.71 16.73 0.90
C PRO A 63 4.95 15.39 0.20
N VAL A 64 6.22 15.06 -0.01
CA VAL A 64 6.64 13.74 -0.52
C VAL A 64 7.26 12.98 0.64
N LEU A 65 6.75 11.78 0.97
CA LEU A 65 7.23 11.01 2.12
C LEU A 65 8.32 10.01 1.74
N ALA A 66 8.17 9.39 0.57
CA ALA A 66 9.14 8.47 0.01
C ALA A 66 9.07 8.52 -1.53
N LYS A 67 10.05 7.94 -2.21
CA LYS A 67 10.01 7.73 -3.67
C LYS A 67 10.89 6.57 -4.11
N LEU A 68 10.47 5.87 -5.14
CA LEU A 68 11.21 4.81 -5.80
C LEU A 68 12.00 5.44 -6.94
N VAL A 69 13.31 5.28 -6.90
CA VAL A 69 14.23 5.86 -7.89
C VAL A 69 14.95 4.74 -8.62
N VAL A 70 15.04 4.87 -9.94
CA VAL A 70 15.91 4.05 -10.77
C VAL A 70 17.13 4.89 -11.11
N LYS A 71 18.31 4.47 -10.64
CA LYS A 71 19.59 5.16 -10.86
C LYS A 71 20.52 4.31 -11.72
N GLY A 72 21.55 4.93 -12.29
CA GLY A 72 22.63 4.22 -12.97
C GLY A 72 22.33 3.89 -14.43
N HIS A 73 23.34 4.13 -15.26
CA HIS A 73 23.39 3.69 -16.66
C HIS A 73 24.83 3.22 -16.95
N PRO A 74 25.05 2.09 -17.65
CA PRO A 74 24.08 1.22 -18.33
C PRO A 74 23.45 0.13 -17.43
N HIS A 75 23.84 0.07 -16.16
CA HIS A 75 23.35 -0.92 -15.21
C HIS A 75 22.42 -0.23 -14.20
N PRO A 76 21.09 -0.26 -14.42
CA PRO A 76 20.17 0.40 -13.52
C PRO A 76 20.06 -0.34 -12.19
N THR A 77 20.08 0.44 -11.11
CA THR A 77 19.75 0.03 -9.75
C THR A 77 18.44 0.69 -9.35
N VAL A 78 17.68 0.03 -8.46
CA VAL A 78 16.47 0.60 -7.88
C VAL A 78 16.73 0.85 -6.40
N GLU A 79 16.28 1.99 -5.88
CA GLU A 79 16.43 2.43 -4.50
C GLU A 79 15.11 3.06 -4.03
N ILE A 80 14.78 2.88 -2.75
CA ILE A 80 13.70 3.63 -2.09
C ILE A 80 14.35 4.78 -1.32
N ILE A 81 13.94 6.01 -1.62
CA ILE A 81 14.37 7.19 -0.88
C ILE A 81 13.28 7.57 0.12
N VAL A 82 13.60 7.67 1.40
CA VAL A 82 12.69 8.14 2.46
C VAL A 82 13.04 9.58 2.80
N ASN A 83 12.02 10.45 2.92
CA ASN A 83 12.24 11.87 3.11
C ASN A 83 12.71 12.19 4.54
N GLU A 84 14.00 12.47 4.69
CA GLU A 84 14.59 12.81 5.98
C GLU A 84 14.01 14.11 6.59
N ASP A 85 13.57 15.07 5.76
CA ASP A 85 12.93 16.31 6.23
C ASP A 85 11.58 16.05 6.92
N LYS A 86 10.99 14.87 6.71
CA LYS A 86 9.72 14.46 7.30
C LYS A 86 9.89 13.55 8.51
N GLN A 87 11.12 13.35 9.01
CA GLN A 87 11.34 12.57 10.23
C GLN A 87 10.46 13.03 11.41
N PRO A 88 10.33 14.34 11.72
CA PRO A 88 9.44 14.78 12.80
C PRO A 88 7.97 14.44 12.57
N PHE A 89 7.55 14.31 11.31
CA PHE A 89 6.19 13.91 10.93
C PHE A 89 5.99 12.40 11.12
N PHE A 90 6.99 11.58 10.76
CA PHE A 90 6.97 10.14 11.02
C PHE A 90 6.92 9.84 12.52
N ASP A 91 7.75 10.53 13.31
CA ASP A 91 7.80 10.36 14.77
C ASP A 91 6.46 10.69 15.45
N GLN A 92 5.69 11.65 14.89
CA GLN A 92 4.38 12.06 15.40
C GLN A 92 3.22 11.20 14.88
N HIS A 93 3.43 10.50 13.76
CA HIS A 93 2.39 9.76 13.06
C HIS A 93 2.82 8.33 12.79
N GLU A 94 2.69 7.54 13.84
CA GLU A 94 2.88 6.09 13.83
C GLU A 94 2.23 5.41 12.61
N GLY A 95 3.00 4.54 11.94
CA GLY A 95 2.56 3.79 10.76
C GLY A 95 2.63 4.52 9.42
N VAL A 96 2.92 5.83 9.40
CA VAL A 96 3.04 6.60 8.14
C VAL A 96 4.28 6.20 7.36
N GLU A 97 5.42 6.06 8.03
CA GLU A 97 6.66 5.64 7.39
C GLU A 97 6.53 4.22 6.82
N GLN A 98 6.02 3.30 7.64
CA GLN A 98 5.79 1.90 7.25
C GLN A 98 4.86 1.81 6.04
N TYR A 99 3.79 2.61 6.01
CA TYR A 99 2.88 2.68 4.88
C TYR A 99 3.55 3.25 3.62
N SER A 100 4.39 4.28 3.77
CA SER A 100 5.13 4.88 2.65
C SER A 100 6.12 3.89 2.03
N LEU A 101 6.86 3.14 2.86
CA LEU A 101 7.75 2.07 2.42
C LEU A 101 7.00 0.94 1.72
N ALA A 102 5.88 0.49 2.30
CA ALA A 102 5.05 -0.56 1.71
C ALA A 102 4.44 -0.14 0.36
N HIS A 103 4.12 1.15 0.19
CA HIS A 103 3.64 1.72 -1.07
C HIS A 103 4.74 1.69 -2.14
N GLU A 104 5.97 2.09 -1.81
CA GLU A 104 7.09 2.03 -2.75
C GLU A 104 7.48 0.60 -3.12
N LEU A 105 7.43 -0.32 -2.15
CA LEU A 105 7.58 -1.74 -2.42
C LEU A 105 6.48 -2.23 -3.38
N GLY A 106 5.25 -1.75 -3.23
CA GLY A 106 4.15 -2.05 -4.14
C GLY A 106 4.44 -1.59 -5.57
N HIS A 107 4.97 -0.37 -5.73
CA HIS A 107 5.41 0.12 -7.05
C HIS A 107 6.48 -0.77 -7.67
N TYR A 108 7.48 -1.16 -6.87
CA TYR A 108 8.54 -2.03 -7.33
C TYR A 108 8.01 -3.43 -7.73
N VAL A 109 7.23 -4.07 -6.87
CA VAL A 109 6.76 -5.44 -7.08
C VAL A 109 5.78 -5.54 -8.24
N LEU A 110 4.89 -4.56 -8.40
CA LEU A 110 3.80 -4.62 -9.36
C LEU A 110 4.16 -4.02 -10.73
N HIS A 111 5.01 -2.99 -10.77
CA HIS A 111 5.15 -2.15 -11.97
C HIS A 111 6.56 -2.12 -12.56
N ILE A 112 7.59 -2.57 -11.84
CA ILE A 112 8.96 -2.65 -12.37
C ILE A 112 9.18 -4.03 -13.00
N ASP A 113 9.24 -4.07 -14.33
CA ASP A 113 9.62 -5.28 -15.06
C ASP A 113 11.14 -5.50 -14.99
N ARG A 114 11.56 -6.50 -14.20
CA ARG A 114 12.97 -6.87 -14.03
C ARG A 114 13.62 -7.40 -15.30
N GLY A 115 12.85 -8.00 -16.21
CA GLY A 115 13.36 -8.45 -17.52
C GLY A 115 13.61 -7.29 -18.47
N SER A 116 12.90 -6.18 -18.27
CA SER A 116 12.98 -4.95 -19.06
C SER A 116 13.75 -3.83 -18.36
N LEU A 117 14.43 -4.06 -17.22
CA LEU A 117 15.36 -3.08 -16.65
C LEU A 117 16.45 -2.68 -17.65
N ASN A 118 16.90 -3.62 -18.50
CA ASN A 118 17.78 -3.32 -19.63
C ASN A 118 17.09 -2.57 -20.79
N THR A 119 15.75 -2.50 -20.82
CA THR A 119 14.92 -1.87 -21.86
C THR A 119 14.22 -0.59 -21.39
N LEU A 120 14.34 -0.21 -20.11
CA LEU A 120 13.93 1.08 -19.53
C LEU A 120 14.82 2.26 -20.02
N LEU A 121 15.45 2.09 -21.19
CA LEU A 121 16.08 3.11 -22.03
C LEU A 121 15.00 3.91 -22.78
N LEU A 122 14.12 4.59 -22.06
CA LEU A 122 13.35 5.71 -22.61
C LEU A 122 13.76 6.97 -21.85
N PRO A 123 14.12 8.08 -22.54
CA PRO A 123 14.59 9.34 -21.92
C PRO A 123 13.56 10.04 -21.00
N GLU A 124 12.41 9.43 -20.73
CA GLU A 124 11.23 10.04 -20.12
C GLU A 124 10.69 9.23 -18.93
N ALA A 125 11.51 8.37 -18.31
CA ALA A 125 11.17 7.70 -17.05
C ALA A 125 11.05 8.75 -15.94
N LYS A 126 9.87 9.38 -15.87
CA LYS A 126 9.50 10.34 -14.82
C LYS A 126 9.67 9.65 -13.46
N GLU A 127 10.35 10.37 -12.57
CA GLU A 127 10.44 10.10 -11.15
C GLU A 127 9.06 9.70 -10.61
N GLN A 128 8.97 8.52 -10.00
CA GLN A 128 7.77 8.06 -9.33
C GLN A 128 7.93 8.45 -7.87
N SER A 129 7.42 9.62 -7.52
CA SER A 129 7.41 10.10 -6.14
C SER A 129 6.08 9.80 -5.48
N VAL A 130 6.11 9.40 -4.19
CA VAL A 130 4.92 9.42 -3.32
C VAL A 130 4.60 10.88 -3.05
N VAL A 131 3.89 11.51 -3.97
CA VAL A 131 3.19 12.72 -3.61
C VAL A 131 2.10 12.30 -2.64
N LEU A 132 2.13 12.81 -1.40
CA LEU A 132 1.03 12.75 -0.44
C LEU A 132 -0.09 13.66 -0.99
N CYS A 133 -0.56 13.37 -2.21
CA CYS A 133 -1.49 14.18 -2.95
C CYS A 133 -2.89 13.79 -2.49
N ARG A 134 -3.27 14.36 -1.34
CA ARG A 134 -4.68 14.61 -1.08
C ARG A 134 -5.20 15.39 -2.29
N MET A 135 -6.09 14.73 -3.04
CA MET A 135 -6.99 15.24 -4.06
C MET A 135 -6.88 16.76 -4.35
N ASN A 136 -6.70 17.08 -5.64
CA ASN A 136 -7.02 18.33 -6.34
C ASN A 136 -5.81 19.11 -6.86
N SER A 137 -5.19 18.64 -7.95
CA SER A 137 -4.76 19.48 -9.09
C SER A 137 -3.79 18.74 -10.03
N VAL A 138 -4.23 17.61 -10.59
CA VAL A 138 -3.64 17.16 -11.85
C VAL A 138 -4.82 16.84 -12.77
N GLU A 139 -5.08 17.78 -13.69
CA GLU A 139 -5.87 17.56 -14.90
C GLU A 139 -5.66 16.13 -15.39
N GLU A 140 -6.73 15.40 -15.67
CA GLU A 140 -6.95 14.14 -16.44
C GLU A 140 -5.78 13.39 -17.16
N ARG A 141 -4.52 13.57 -16.78
CA ARG A 141 -3.35 13.39 -17.65
C ARG A 141 -2.74 12.01 -17.64
N ASP A 142 -3.16 11.11 -16.75
CA ASP A 142 -2.90 9.69 -16.97
C ASP A 142 -3.79 8.80 -16.09
N ARG A 143 -4.80 8.15 -16.69
CA ARG A 143 -5.61 7.13 -15.99
C ARG A 143 -4.75 5.95 -15.53
N ASN A 144 -3.64 5.68 -16.21
CA ASN A 144 -2.73 4.58 -15.86
C ASN A 144 -1.90 4.95 -14.63
N ALA A 145 -1.33 6.15 -14.54
CA ALA A 145 -0.65 6.61 -13.31
C ALA A 145 -1.56 6.54 -12.08
N LYS A 146 -2.79 7.07 -12.17
CA LYS A 146 -3.76 7.00 -11.06
C LYS A 146 -4.08 5.55 -10.66
N ARG A 147 -4.18 4.65 -11.64
CA ARG A 147 -4.39 3.22 -11.39
C ARG A 147 -3.20 2.60 -10.67
N ARG A 148 -1.98 2.91 -11.10
CA ARG A 148 -0.75 2.38 -10.50
C ARG A 148 -0.61 2.80 -9.04
N GLU A 149 -0.91 4.05 -8.72
CA GLU A 149 -0.97 4.52 -7.33
C GLU A 149 -2.00 3.75 -6.51
N LEU A 150 -3.23 3.58 -7.02
CA LEU A 150 -4.26 2.81 -6.31
C LEU A 150 -3.85 1.33 -6.11
N GLN A 151 -3.14 0.75 -7.07
CA GLN A 151 -2.63 -0.62 -6.96
C GLN A 151 -1.50 -0.71 -5.92
N ALA A 152 -0.62 0.29 -5.85
CA ALA A 152 0.41 0.39 -4.82
C ALA A 152 -0.20 0.61 -3.42
N GLU A 153 -1.23 1.46 -3.28
CA GLU A 153 -1.98 1.64 -2.04
C GLU A 153 -2.60 0.32 -1.56
N ARG A 154 -3.23 -0.42 -2.48
CA ARG A 154 -3.82 -1.75 -2.19
C ARG A 154 -2.76 -2.76 -1.78
N PHE A 155 -1.60 -2.74 -2.43
CA PHE A 155 -0.47 -3.58 -2.05
C PHE A 155 0.01 -3.25 -0.63
N ALA A 156 0.21 -1.97 -0.33
CA ALA A 156 0.64 -1.50 0.99
C ALA A 156 -0.33 -1.94 2.09
N ALA A 157 -1.64 -1.78 1.86
CA ALA A 157 -2.66 -2.24 2.78
C ALA A 157 -2.67 -3.78 2.93
N SER A 158 -2.43 -4.51 1.84
CA SER A 158 -2.43 -5.99 1.85
C SER A 158 -1.20 -6.58 2.56
N ILE A 159 -0.02 -5.96 2.40
CA ILE A 159 1.20 -6.46 3.03
C ILE A 159 1.29 -6.09 4.50
N LEU A 160 0.87 -4.87 4.88
CA LEU A 160 0.89 -4.41 6.27
C LEU A 160 -0.26 -4.97 7.11
N MET A 161 -1.38 -5.31 6.47
CA MET A 161 -2.53 -5.95 7.12
C MET A 161 -2.98 -7.16 6.32
N PRO A 162 -2.23 -8.28 6.40
CA PRO A 162 -2.56 -9.52 5.71
C PRO A 162 -3.95 -9.98 6.11
N ARG A 163 -4.74 -10.44 5.13
CA ARG A 163 -6.15 -10.80 5.32
C ARG A 163 -6.38 -11.73 6.52
N ASP A 164 -5.55 -12.76 6.65
CA ASP A 164 -5.75 -13.78 7.67
C ASP A 164 -5.43 -13.23 9.06
N LEU A 165 -4.30 -12.51 9.22
CA LEU A 165 -3.94 -11.86 10.48
C LEU A 165 -4.98 -10.81 10.90
N LEU A 166 -5.44 -9.97 9.97
CA LEU A 166 -6.43 -8.94 10.29
C LEU A 166 -7.78 -9.56 10.65
N ARG A 167 -8.21 -10.64 9.98
CA ARG A 167 -9.45 -11.35 10.32
C ARG A 167 -9.37 -12.02 11.69
N GLU A 168 -8.24 -12.63 12.01
CA GLU A 168 -7.99 -13.23 13.32
C GLU A 168 -8.06 -12.16 14.42
N ALA A 169 -7.35 -11.04 14.25
CA ALA A 169 -7.40 -9.93 15.19
C ALA A 169 -8.81 -9.33 15.36
N CYS A 170 -9.64 -9.36 14.31
CA CYS A 170 -11.01 -8.86 14.36
C CYS A 170 -12.03 -9.83 14.98
N ALA A 171 -11.69 -11.11 15.17
CA ALA A 171 -12.68 -12.17 15.42
C ALA A 171 -13.54 -11.93 16.67
N ASP A 172 -12.93 -11.43 17.74
CA ASP A 172 -13.57 -11.22 19.05
C ASP A 172 -13.79 -9.75 19.41
N ILE A 173 -13.80 -8.86 18.40
CA ILE A 173 -13.84 -7.41 18.59
C ILE A 173 -15.06 -6.79 17.91
N ASP A 174 -15.77 -5.91 18.63
CA ASP A 174 -16.81 -5.07 18.05
C ASP A 174 -16.20 -3.96 17.17
N LEU A 175 -16.14 -4.21 15.86
CA LEU A 175 -15.61 -3.28 14.86
C LEU A 175 -16.49 -2.03 14.65
N CYS A 176 -17.68 -1.96 15.27
CA CYS A 176 -18.53 -0.77 15.20
C CYS A 176 -18.10 0.31 16.22
N GLN A 177 -17.07 0.04 17.03
CA GLN A 177 -16.54 0.99 18.01
C GLN A 177 -15.19 1.54 17.57
N TRP A 178 -15.11 2.86 17.43
CA TRP A 178 -13.86 3.55 17.10
C TRP A 178 -12.71 3.20 18.04
N ARG A 179 -12.98 3.03 19.34
CA ARG A 179 -11.97 2.62 20.33
C ARG A 179 -11.27 1.32 19.95
N ASN A 180 -12.01 0.37 19.39
CA ASN A 180 -11.47 -0.92 18.98
C ASN A 180 -10.64 -0.79 17.69
N LEU A 181 -11.06 0.07 16.75
CA LEU A 181 -10.25 0.37 15.57
C LEU A 181 -8.94 1.08 15.93
N TYR A 182 -8.93 1.98 16.92
CA TYR A 182 -7.68 2.58 17.38
C TYR A 182 -6.74 1.55 18.01
N ARG A 183 -7.27 0.57 18.76
CA ARG A 183 -6.45 -0.54 19.29
C ARG A 183 -5.86 -1.39 18.16
N LEU A 184 -6.66 -1.77 17.17
CA LEU A 184 -6.19 -2.52 16.01
C LEU A 184 -5.16 -1.73 15.20
N LYS A 185 -5.36 -0.41 15.07
CA LYS A 185 -4.42 0.49 14.40
C LYS A 185 -3.05 0.44 15.10
N ASP A 186 -3.04 0.56 16.42
CA ASP A 186 -1.82 0.54 17.21
C ASP A 186 -1.17 -0.86 17.18
N GLU A 187 -1.96 -1.94 17.23
CA GLU A 187 -1.48 -3.32 17.11
C GLU A 187 -0.81 -3.59 15.76
N PHE A 188 -1.43 -3.16 14.66
CA PHE A 188 -0.88 -3.30 13.31
C PHE A 188 0.19 -2.27 12.97
N HIS A 189 0.40 -1.26 13.82
CA HIS A 189 1.32 -0.15 13.58
C HIS A 189 1.04 0.54 12.23
N VAL A 190 -0.23 0.90 11.98
CA VAL A 190 -0.67 1.56 10.74
C VAL A 190 -1.42 2.86 11.04
N THR A 191 -1.82 3.61 10.02
CA THR A 191 -2.72 4.76 10.23
C THR A 191 -4.17 4.32 10.36
N ILE A 192 -5.00 5.09 11.08
CA ILE A 192 -6.44 4.79 11.21
C ILE A 192 -7.14 4.78 9.84
N THR A 193 -6.68 5.61 8.91
CA THR A 193 -7.17 5.67 7.54
C THR A 193 -6.86 4.38 6.78
N ALA A 194 -5.61 3.89 6.85
CA ALA A 194 -5.20 2.64 6.22
C ALA A 194 -6.02 1.46 6.76
N LEU A 195 -6.13 1.34 8.08
CA LEU A 195 -6.94 0.28 8.71
C LEU A 195 -8.40 0.34 8.25
N THR A 196 -9.02 1.51 8.31
CA THR A 196 -10.44 1.67 7.95
C THR A 196 -10.68 1.31 6.48
N ASN A 197 -9.78 1.69 5.58
CA ASN A 197 -9.85 1.32 4.17
C ASN A 197 -9.73 -0.19 3.99
N ARG A 198 -8.75 -0.82 4.67
CA ARG A 198 -8.54 -2.27 4.60
C ARG A 198 -9.74 -3.07 5.14
N LEU A 199 -10.32 -2.65 6.26
CA LEU A 199 -11.53 -3.29 6.81
C LEU A 199 -12.72 -3.21 5.83
N LYS A 200 -12.86 -2.10 5.08
CA LYS A 200 -13.88 -1.97 4.02
C LYS A 200 -13.60 -2.88 2.83
N GLU A 201 -12.34 -2.95 2.39
CA GLU A 201 -11.89 -3.83 1.30
C GLU A 201 -12.14 -5.30 1.60
N LEU A 202 -11.92 -5.72 2.85
CA LEU A 202 -12.18 -7.08 3.32
C LEU A 202 -13.65 -7.33 3.67
N HIS A 203 -14.54 -6.34 3.45
CA HIS A 203 -15.97 -6.41 3.74
C HIS A 203 -16.26 -6.75 5.20
N LEU A 204 -15.47 -6.20 6.13
CA LEU A 204 -15.67 -6.38 7.58
C LEU A 204 -16.53 -5.25 8.17
N VAL A 205 -16.42 -4.04 7.63
CA VAL A 205 -17.21 -2.87 8.06
C VAL A 205 -17.67 -2.03 6.87
N THR A 206 -18.71 -1.24 7.10
CA THR A 206 -19.07 -0.10 6.25
C THR A 206 -18.94 1.18 7.06
N VAL A 207 -18.32 2.20 6.48
CA VAL A 207 -18.31 3.56 7.03
C VAL A 207 -19.37 4.37 6.33
N THR A 208 -20.38 4.81 7.07
CA THR A 208 -21.48 5.64 6.54
C THR A 208 -21.00 7.07 6.27
N SER A 209 -21.82 7.86 5.55
CA SER A 209 -21.51 9.27 5.24
C SER A 209 -21.33 10.14 6.48
N ASP A 210 -22.00 9.81 7.58
CA ASP A 210 -21.86 10.45 8.90
C ASP A 210 -20.73 9.83 9.76
N ARG A 211 -19.81 9.07 9.14
CA ARG A 211 -18.63 8.44 9.77
C ARG A 211 -18.97 7.44 10.88
N ARG A 212 -20.15 6.82 10.82
CA ARG A 212 -20.48 5.69 11.71
C ARG A 212 -19.94 4.40 11.12
N LEU A 213 -19.48 3.52 12.01
CA LEU A 213 -19.06 2.18 11.68
C LEU A 213 -20.28 1.27 11.87
N VAL A 214 -20.63 0.54 10.82
CA VAL A 214 -21.69 -0.47 10.86
C VAL A 214 -21.16 -1.79 10.28
N PRO A 215 -21.74 -2.95 10.66
CA PRO A 215 -21.36 -4.22 10.06
C PRO A 215 -21.54 -4.15 8.55
N TYR A 216 -20.64 -4.79 7.80
CA TYR A 216 -20.84 -4.92 6.37
C TYR A 216 -22.14 -5.67 6.08
N GLN A 217 -22.97 -5.10 5.20
CA GLN A 217 -24.20 -5.72 4.71
C GLN A 217 -24.04 -5.96 3.22
N ASP A 218 -24.04 -7.24 2.80
CA ASP A 218 -24.05 -7.57 1.38
C ASP A 218 -25.36 -7.10 0.77
N LYS A 219 -25.28 -6.17 -0.20
CA LYS A 219 -26.45 -5.64 -0.89
C LYS A 219 -27.23 -6.71 -1.66
N LEU A 220 -26.64 -7.89 -1.91
CA LEU A 220 -27.30 -9.01 -2.58
C LEU A 220 -28.37 -9.71 -1.72
N ALA A 221 -28.36 -9.53 -0.39
CA ALA A 221 -29.39 -10.13 0.48
C ALA A 221 -30.69 -9.31 0.58
N THR A 222 -30.66 -8.02 0.19
CA THR A 222 -31.82 -7.11 0.39
C THR A 222 -32.79 -7.10 -0.80
N GLN A 223 -32.53 -7.84 -1.88
CA GLN A 223 -33.42 -7.95 -3.05
C GLN A 223 -34.22 -9.26 -3.16
N MET A 224 -34.31 -10.08 -2.09
CA MET A 224 -35.11 -11.32 -2.10
C MET A 224 -36.35 -11.33 -1.18
N HIS A 225 -36.71 -10.20 -0.57
CA HIS A 225 -37.92 -10.09 0.30
C HIS A 225 -38.88 -8.96 -0.10
N SER A 226 -39.01 -8.67 -1.41
CA SER A 226 -40.01 -7.70 -1.91
C SER A 226 -40.58 -8.12 -3.27
N LEU A 227 -40.98 -9.39 -3.43
CA LEU A 227 -41.75 -9.85 -4.59
C LEU A 227 -42.94 -10.77 -4.23
N TRP A 228 -43.40 -10.76 -2.97
CA TRP A 228 -44.62 -11.45 -2.58
C TRP A 228 -45.41 -10.65 -1.54
N GLU A 229 -45.83 -9.43 -1.89
CA GLU A 229 -47.08 -8.82 -1.40
C GLU A 229 -47.75 -8.05 -2.55
#